data_AF-A0A7W6CEA0-F1
#
_entry.id   AF-A0A7W6CEA0-F1
#
_cell.length_a   1.000
_cell.length_b   1.000
_cell.length_c   1.000
_cell.angle_alpha   90.00
_cell.angle_beta   90.00
_cell.angle_gamma   90.00
#
_symmetry.space_group_name_H-M   'P 1'
#
loop_
_entity.id
_entity.type
_entity.pdbx_description
1 polymer ?
#
loop_
_entity_poly.entity_id
_entity_poly.type
_entity_poly.pdbx_seq_one_letter_code
_entity_poly.pdbx_strand_id
1 'polypeptide(L)'
;MVIAIPSLALVLSACNTTDALTPQVDVGQSNVQSTPVNQGDLDQMAAAADRSPSGVSSQVPAYAPQNNREAQAQALSSGAQYGEPVAAKQPAQAQPQPQTTALPSGSSAGTIRFLPIIGAPIQAVTPLSRQLGAEARAKGLTIRPSSDTSAENILKGYLSAFADGSNITIVYVWDILDANGARLHRLQGQETVPARGSDPWAAVTDAAMQKIAAKTLNDYQSWKQSNRG
;
A
#
# COMPACT_ATOMS: atom_id res chain seq x y z
N MET A 1 -11.35 -63.32 -21.59
CA MET A 1 -10.37 -63.58 -20.53
C MET A 1 -10.34 -62.36 -19.63
N VAL A 2 -11.05 -62.44 -18.51
CA VAL A 2 -11.27 -61.35 -17.54
C VAL A 2 -10.18 -61.48 -16.49
N ILE A 3 -9.37 -60.44 -16.27
CA ILE A 3 -8.41 -60.39 -15.16
C ILE A 3 -8.87 -59.28 -14.21
N ALA A 4 -9.49 -59.72 -13.11
CA ALA A 4 -9.80 -58.94 -11.94
C ALA A 4 -8.52 -58.77 -11.10
N ILE A 5 -8.25 -57.54 -10.65
CA ILE A 5 -7.18 -57.23 -9.68
C ILE A 5 -7.87 -56.65 -8.44
N PRO A 6 -7.62 -57.21 -7.23
CA PRO A 6 -8.42 -56.93 -6.04
C PRO A 6 -8.06 -55.59 -5.39
N SER A 7 -9.11 -54.99 -4.84
CA SER A 7 -9.13 -53.78 -4.03
C SER A 7 -8.28 -53.93 -2.76
N LEU A 8 -7.32 -53.02 -2.57
CA LEU A 8 -6.60 -52.83 -1.32
C LEU A 8 -7.18 -51.59 -0.60
N ALA A 9 -8.11 -51.83 0.33
CA ALA A 9 -8.66 -50.79 1.20
C ALA A 9 -7.69 -50.56 2.37
N LEU A 10 -6.98 -49.42 2.37
CA LEU A 10 -6.25 -48.94 3.55
C LEU A 10 -7.23 -48.28 4.52
N VAL A 11 -7.32 -48.84 5.72
CA VAL A 11 -8.05 -48.29 6.87
C VAL A 11 -7.14 -47.28 7.56
N LEU A 12 -7.38 -45.98 7.40
CA LEU A 12 -6.73 -44.95 8.22
C LEU A 12 -7.59 -44.66 9.45
N SER A 13 -7.24 -45.31 10.57
CA SER A 13 -7.60 -44.85 11.91
C SER A 13 -6.38 -44.23 12.55
N ALA A 14 -6.39 -42.91 12.72
CA ALA A 14 -5.57 -42.23 13.73
C ALA A 14 -6.20 -40.86 14.05
N CYS A 15 -6.78 -40.77 15.25
CA CYS A 15 -7.20 -39.54 15.88
C CYS A 15 -5.99 -38.62 16.09
N ASN A 16 -6.00 -37.40 15.55
CA ASN A 16 -5.04 -36.37 15.95
C ASN A 16 -5.72 -35.43 16.94
N THR A 17 -5.63 -35.76 18.23
CA THR A 17 -5.79 -34.81 19.34
C THR A 17 -4.40 -34.62 19.93
N THR A 18 -3.86 -33.42 19.78
CA THR A 18 -2.90 -32.85 20.73
C THR A 18 -3.10 -31.33 20.70
N ASP A 19 -4.21 -30.96 21.32
CA ASP A 19 -4.40 -29.65 21.94
C ASP A 19 -3.49 -29.63 23.17
N ALA A 20 -2.29 -29.08 23.04
CA ALA A 20 -1.41 -28.67 24.14
C ALA A 20 -0.08 -28.18 23.57
N LEU A 21 0.05 -26.87 23.34
CA LEU A 21 1.31 -26.10 23.42
C LEU A 21 1.09 -24.61 23.06
N THR A 22 0.01 -24.01 23.53
CA THR A 22 -0.02 -22.56 23.76
C THR A 22 0.65 -22.30 25.11
N PRO A 23 1.89 -21.75 25.16
CA PRO A 23 2.36 -21.18 26.41
C PRO A 23 1.41 -20.05 26.79
N GLN A 24 0.80 -20.16 27.97
CA GLN A 24 0.18 -19.03 28.65
C GLN A 24 1.26 -17.98 28.81
N VAL A 25 1.21 -16.92 28.00
CA VAL A 25 1.99 -15.73 28.27
C VAL A 25 1.41 -15.11 29.53
N ASP A 26 2.14 -15.23 30.63
CA ASP A 26 1.97 -14.43 31.83
C ASP A 26 2.22 -12.97 31.45
N VAL A 27 1.15 -12.29 31.02
CA VAL A 27 1.16 -10.84 30.89
C VAL A 27 1.19 -10.31 32.32
N GLY A 28 2.38 -9.85 32.72
CA GLY A 28 2.62 -9.23 34.00
C GLY A 28 1.47 -8.32 34.40
N GLN A 29 0.93 -8.57 35.59
CA GLN A 29 -0.10 -7.79 36.24
C GLN A 29 0.41 -6.37 36.52
N SER A 30 0.42 -5.53 35.50
CA SER A 30 0.41 -4.08 35.67
C SER A 30 -1.05 -3.66 35.63
N ASN A 31 -1.71 -3.67 36.79
CA ASN A 31 -3.05 -3.11 36.97
C ASN A 31 -3.00 -1.57 36.91
N VAL A 32 -2.39 -1.02 35.87
CA VAL A 32 -2.47 0.39 35.52
C VAL A 32 -3.76 0.58 34.75
N GLN A 33 -4.85 0.73 35.49
CA GLN A 33 -6.11 1.21 34.97
C GLN A 33 -5.87 2.64 34.45
N SER A 34 -5.71 2.79 33.14
CA SER A 34 -5.58 4.10 32.49
C SER A 34 -6.84 4.91 32.79
N THR A 35 -6.74 5.89 33.68
CA THR A 35 -7.81 6.85 33.93
C THR A 35 -7.94 7.75 32.70
N PRO A 36 -9.18 8.05 32.23
CA PRO A 36 -9.36 9.01 31.17
C PRO A 36 -8.74 10.36 31.57
N VAL A 37 -8.02 10.97 30.63
CA VAL A 37 -7.42 12.30 30.80
C VAL A 37 -8.53 13.28 31.16
N ASN A 38 -8.41 13.96 32.29
CA ASN A 38 -9.35 14.97 32.72
C ASN A 38 -8.83 16.37 32.38
N GLN A 39 -9.71 17.36 32.38
CA GLN A 39 -9.40 18.70 31.90
C GLN A 39 -8.24 19.39 32.66
N GLY A 40 -8.04 19.06 33.94
CA GLY A 40 -6.91 19.56 34.72
C GLY A 40 -5.56 18.97 34.32
N ASP A 41 -5.52 17.72 33.83
CA ASP A 41 -4.29 17.09 33.33
C ASP A 41 -3.83 17.75 32.02
N LEU A 42 -4.80 18.09 31.16
CA LEU A 42 -4.55 18.82 29.92
C LEU A 42 -4.00 20.23 30.18
N ASP A 43 -4.54 20.94 31.18
CA ASP A 43 -4.08 22.27 31.59
C ASP A 43 -2.65 22.23 32.17
N GLN A 44 -2.35 21.19 32.96
CA GLN A 44 -1.03 20.99 33.54
C GLN A 44 0.04 20.66 32.47
N MET A 45 -0.34 19.89 31.44
CA MET A 45 0.54 19.59 30.31
C MET A 45 0.78 20.82 29.43
N ALA A 46 -0.24 21.67 29.24
CA ALA A 46 -0.12 22.96 28.56
C ALA A 46 0.78 23.93 29.33
N ALA A 47 0.62 24.00 30.66
CA ALA A 47 1.47 24.82 31.52
C ALA A 47 2.93 24.32 31.60
N ALA A 48 3.15 23.00 31.43
CA ALA A 48 4.50 22.43 31.36
C ALA A 48 5.22 22.79 30.05
N ALA A 49 4.50 22.95 28.93
CA ALA A 49 5.07 23.38 27.66
C ALA A 49 5.52 24.86 27.68
N ASP A 50 4.88 25.70 28.48
CA ASP A 50 5.22 27.12 28.62
C ASP A 50 6.48 27.34 29.50
N ARG A 51 6.82 26.38 30.36
CA ARG A 51 8.02 26.42 31.21
C ARG A 51 9.25 25.85 30.52
N SER A 52 9.68 26.50 29.44
CA SER A 52 11.02 26.31 28.88
C SER A 52 11.97 27.38 29.45
N PRO A 53 13.12 27.02 30.05
CA PRO A 53 14.11 28.00 30.49
C PRO A 53 14.67 28.76 29.29
N SER A 54 14.73 30.08 29.43
CA SER A 54 15.22 31.02 28.44
C SER A 54 16.65 30.68 28.01
N GLY A 55 16.83 30.31 26.74
CA GLY A 55 18.17 30.25 26.16
C GLY A 55 18.38 29.17 25.11
N VAL A 56 17.71 29.25 23.96
CA VAL A 56 18.33 28.95 22.66
C VAL A 56 17.43 29.44 21.53
N SER A 57 17.98 30.26 20.64
CA SER A 57 17.30 30.73 19.44
C SER A 57 17.19 29.59 18.42
N SER A 58 15.97 29.13 18.17
CA SER A 58 15.66 28.29 17.01
C SER A 58 14.52 28.96 16.25
N GLN A 59 14.85 29.61 15.14
CA GLN A 59 13.88 30.07 14.16
C GLN A 59 13.24 28.83 13.51
N VAL A 60 12.09 28.42 14.03
CA VAL A 60 11.17 27.48 13.39
C VAL A 60 9.91 28.28 13.09
N PRO A 61 9.46 28.39 11.82
CA PRO A 61 8.23 29.12 11.51
C PRO A 61 7.06 28.42 12.22
N ALA A 62 6.35 29.19 13.03
CA ALA A 62 5.16 28.75 13.74
C ALA A 62 4.08 28.33 12.73
N TYR A 63 3.61 27.09 12.84
CA TYR A 63 2.35 26.70 12.23
C TYR A 63 1.23 27.45 12.97
N ALA A 64 0.72 28.52 12.34
CA ALA A 64 -0.47 29.21 12.82
C ALA A 64 -1.68 28.25 12.70
N PRO A 65 -2.55 28.13 13.72
CA PRO A 65 -3.78 27.38 13.60
C PRO A 65 -4.67 28.06 12.54
N GLN A 66 -4.92 27.39 11.42
CA GLN A 66 -5.65 27.94 10.27
C GLN A 66 -7.18 27.83 10.41
N ASN A 67 -7.73 27.44 11.57
CA ASN A 67 -9.14 27.08 11.64
C ASN A 67 -9.85 27.62 12.87
N ASN A 68 -9.70 28.93 13.09
CA ASN A 68 -10.42 29.66 14.13
C ASN A 68 -11.76 30.10 13.52
N ARG A 69 -12.86 29.93 14.26
CA ARG A 69 -14.21 30.34 13.80
C ARG A 69 -14.26 31.83 13.47
N GLU A 70 -13.44 32.64 14.13
CA GLU A 70 -13.33 34.08 13.85
C GLU A 70 -12.78 34.35 12.43
N ALA A 71 -11.82 33.55 11.94
CA ALA A 71 -11.26 33.71 10.60
C ALA A 71 -12.28 33.37 9.49
N GLN A 72 -13.15 32.39 9.75
CA GLN A 72 -14.25 32.05 8.83
C GLN A 72 -15.34 33.14 8.82
N ALA A 73 -15.67 33.73 9.97
CA ALA A 73 -16.64 34.82 10.06
C ALA A 73 -16.17 36.10 9.35
N GLN A 74 -14.86 36.37 9.34
CA GLN A 74 -14.25 37.50 8.62
C GLN A 74 -14.24 37.28 7.10
N ALA A 75 -14.03 36.04 6.62
CA ALA A 75 -14.10 35.72 5.20
C ALA A 75 -15.53 35.85 4.63
N LEU A 76 -16.55 35.50 5.42
CA LEU A 76 -17.96 35.62 5.04
C LEU A 76 -18.46 37.07 5.06
N SER A 77 -17.89 37.91 5.94
CA SER A 77 -18.24 39.35 6.01
C SER A 77 -17.50 40.19 4.96
N SER A 78 -16.38 39.69 4.44
CA SER A 78 -15.59 40.32 3.38
C SER A 78 -16.15 39.97 1.99
N GLY A 79 -17.44 40.20 1.79
CA GLY A 79 -18.02 40.27 0.45
C GLY A 79 -17.63 41.57 -0.23
N ALA A 80 -16.40 41.69 -0.72
CA ALA A 80 -15.96 42.80 -1.57
C ALA A 80 -14.87 42.32 -2.54
N GLN A 81 -15.29 42.03 -3.78
CA GLN A 81 -14.98 42.86 -4.95
C GLN A 81 -13.50 42.84 -5.36
N TYR A 82 -13.12 41.82 -6.13
CA TYR A 82 -12.19 42.03 -7.24
C TYR A 82 -12.99 41.93 -8.54
N GLY A 83 -13.30 43.07 -9.15
CA GLY A 83 -13.98 43.14 -10.44
C GLY A 83 -14.78 44.42 -10.62
N GLU A 84 -14.11 45.56 -10.73
CA GLU A 84 -14.72 46.74 -11.36
C GLU A 84 -14.81 46.52 -12.89
N PRO A 85 -15.91 46.94 -13.55
CA PRO A 85 -16.07 46.79 -14.99
C PRO A 85 -15.39 47.95 -15.73
N VAL A 86 -14.32 47.66 -16.47
CA VAL A 86 -13.76 48.63 -17.43
C VAL A 86 -14.52 48.58 -18.75
N ALA A 87 -15.17 49.70 -19.08
CA ALA A 87 -15.84 49.91 -20.36
C ALA A 87 -14.83 50.18 -21.49
N ALA A 88 -14.89 49.28 -22.49
CA ALA A 88 -14.53 49.34 -23.91
C ALA A 88 -13.51 50.40 -24.42
N LYS A 89 -12.38 49.89 -24.91
CA LYS A 89 -11.88 50.17 -26.27
C LYS A 89 -11.21 48.90 -26.82
N GLN A 90 -11.90 48.25 -27.77
CA GLN A 90 -11.35 47.16 -28.60
C GLN A 90 -10.18 47.65 -29.44
N PRO A 91 -9.12 46.84 -29.53
CA PRO A 91 -8.86 46.16 -30.80
C PRO A 91 -9.03 44.64 -30.67
N ALA A 92 -9.51 44.02 -31.74
CA ALA A 92 -9.83 42.60 -31.83
C ALA A 92 -8.66 41.69 -31.42
N GLN A 93 -8.87 40.86 -30.40
CA GLN A 93 -8.05 39.69 -30.10
C GLN A 93 -8.96 38.53 -29.70
N ALA A 94 -8.68 37.36 -30.27
CA ALA A 94 -9.50 36.17 -30.25
C ALA A 94 -9.90 35.73 -28.82
N GLN A 95 -11.16 35.30 -28.67
CA GLN A 95 -11.69 34.73 -27.43
C GLN A 95 -10.87 33.50 -27.02
N PRO A 96 -10.28 33.45 -25.81
CA PRO A 96 -9.90 32.19 -25.19
C PRO A 96 -11.20 31.52 -24.75
N GLN A 97 -11.67 30.54 -25.51
CA GLN A 97 -12.60 29.55 -24.97
C GLN A 97 -11.97 28.98 -23.69
N PRO A 98 -12.72 28.78 -22.59
CA PRO A 98 -12.25 27.95 -21.50
C PRO A 98 -11.97 26.57 -22.08
N GLN A 99 -10.70 26.32 -22.40
CA GLN A 99 -10.21 24.99 -22.63
C GLN A 99 -10.29 24.32 -21.26
N THR A 100 -11.44 23.68 -21.01
CA THR A 100 -11.48 22.55 -20.09
C THR A 100 -10.34 21.67 -20.56
N THR A 101 -9.24 21.67 -19.82
CA THR A 101 -8.11 20.80 -20.07
C THR A 101 -8.71 19.43 -19.87
N ALA A 102 -9.13 18.81 -20.98
CA ALA A 102 -9.52 17.42 -20.98
C ALA A 102 -8.31 16.71 -20.40
N LEU A 103 -8.42 16.24 -19.16
CA LEU A 103 -7.50 15.20 -18.69
C LEU A 103 -7.48 14.18 -19.83
N PRO A 104 -6.29 13.76 -20.31
CA PRO A 104 -6.26 12.69 -21.27
C PRO A 104 -7.15 11.60 -20.70
N SER A 105 -8.15 11.18 -21.47
CA SER A 105 -8.97 10.01 -21.14
C SER A 105 -7.99 8.85 -21.06
N GLY A 106 -7.40 8.67 -19.88
CA GLY A 106 -6.53 7.56 -19.58
C GLY A 106 -7.45 6.38 -19.72
N SER A 107 -7.34 5.67 -20.85
CA SER A 107 -8.01 4.41 -21.12
C SER A 107 -8.02 3.65 -19.80
N SER A 108 -9.20 3.51 -19.17
CA SER A 108 -9.32 3.01 -17.80
C SER A 108 -8.40 1.81 -17.67
N ALA A 109 -7.26 1.99 -17.01
CA ALA A 109 -6.20 0.99 -17.10
C ALA A 109 -6.66 -0.33 -16.48
N GLY A 110 -7.74 -0.26 -15.71
CA GLY A 110 -8.53 -1.31 -15.10
C GLY A 110 -8.44 -1.22 -13.59
N THR A 111 -9.24 -2.02 -12.93
CA THR A 111 -9.22 -2.22 -11.49
C THR A 111 -8.36 -3.42 -11.14
N ILE A 112 -7.53 -3.27 -10.12
CA ILE A 112 -6.61 -4.31 -9.65
C ILE A 112 -6.72 -4.49 -8.15
N ARG A 113 -6.61 -5.73 -7.67
CA ARG A 113 -6.54 -6.05 -6.25
C ARG A 113 -5.34 -6.92 -5.96
N PHE A 114 -4.59 -6.58 -4.92
CA PHE A 114 -3.48 -7.40 -4.43
C PHE A 114 -3.94 -8.27 -3.26
N LEU A 115 -3.69 -9.57 -3.36
CA LEU A 115 -3.86 -10.49 -2.24
C LEU A 115 -2.60 -10.52 -1.36
N PRO A 116 -2.73 -11.00 -0.10
CA PRO A 116 -1.57 -11.23 0.76
C PRO A 116 -0.49 -12.05 0.04
N ILE A 117 0.75 -11.62 0.21
CA ILE A 117 1.93 -12.23 -0.39
C ILE A 117 2.39 -13.39 0.48
N ILE A 118 2.66 -14.54 -0.14
CA ILE A 118 3.04 -15.78 0.55
C ILE A 118 4.55 -16.02 0.41
N GLY A 119 5.19 -16.51 1.46
CA GLY A 119 6.58 -16.98 1.44
C GLY A 119 7.65 -15.92 1.76
N ALA A 120 7.25 -14.65 1.94
CA ALA A 120 8.13 -13.57 2.36
C ALA A 120 7.72 -13.00 3.74
N PRO A 121 8.67 -12.59 4.59
CA PRO A 121 8.37 -11.94 5.86
C PRO A 121 7.84 -10.53 5.66
N ILE A 122 7.13 -10.00 6.66
CA ILE A 122 6.49 -8.66 6.62
C ILE A 122 7.52 -7.55 6.31
N GLN A 123 8.77 -7.71 6.78
CA GLN A 123 9.85 -6.75 6.53
C GLN A 123 10.15 -6.59 5.03
N ALA A 124 10.06 -7.67 4.23
CA ALA A 124 10.22 -7.63 2.78
C ALA A 124 8.90 -7.25 2.07
N VAL A 125 7.76 -7.75 2.58
CA VAL A 125 6.44 -7.51 1.98
C VAL A 125 6.00 -6.05 2.10
N THR A 126 6.37 -5.35 3.17
CA THR A 126 5.98 -3.95 3.42
C THR A 126 6.46 -3.00 2.31
N PRO A 127 7.77 -2.91 1.98
CA PRO A 127 8.22 -2.08 0.88
C PRO A 127 7.71 -2.54 -0.48
N LEU A 128 7.62 -3.86 -0.70
CA LEU A 128 7.06 -4.42 -1.92
C LEU A 128 5.62 -3.95 -2.16
N SER A 129 4.75 -4.07 -1.15
CA SER A 129 3.33 -3.70 -1.25
C SER A 129 3.14 -2.20 -1.47
N ARG A 130 3.92 -1.38 -0.76
CA ARG A 130 3.92 0.08 -0.95
C ARG A 130 4.29 0.44 -2.39
N GLN A 131 5.34 -0.18 -2.94
CA GLN A 131 5.79 0.08 -4.30
C GLN A 131 4.79 -0.42 -5.36
N LEU A 132 4.24 -1.64 -5.20
CA LEU A 132 3.18 -2.15 -6.06
C LEU A 132 2.00 -1.16 -6.14
N GLY A 133 1.62 -0.59 -4.99
CA GLY A 133 0.56 0.40 -4.93
C GLY A 133 0.92 1.75 -5.57
N ALA A 134 2.17 2.20 -5.44
CA ALA A 134 2.63 3.42 -6.08
C ALA A 134 2.65 3.26 -7.61
N GLU A 135 3.21 2.16 -8.10
CA GLU A 135 3.37 1.91 -9.54
C GLU A 135 2.06 1.56 -10.24
N ALA A 136 1.16 0.85 -9.57
CA ALA A 136 -0.16 0.60 -10.13
C ALA A 136 -0.90 1.93 -10.37
N ARG A 137 -0.87 2.85 -9.40
CA ARG A 137 -1.47 4.19 -9.56
C ARG A 137 -0.77 5.02 -10.63
N ALA A 138 0.58 4.99 -10.68
CA ALA A 138 1.35 5.67 -11.71
C ALA A 138 1.01 5.17 -13.14
N LYS A 139 0.59 3.90 -13.25
CA LYS A 139 0.14 3.25 -14.49
C LYS A 139 -1.37 3.42 -14.77
N GLY A 140 -2.07 4.23 -13.97
CA GLY A 140 -3.50 4.52 -14.12
C GLY A 140 -4.45 3.42 -13.60
N LEU A 141 -3.93 2.42 -12.88
CA LEU A 141 -4.76 1.34 -12.32
C LEU A 141 -5.46 1.82 -11.06
N THR A 142 -6.75 1.49 -10.96
CA THR A 142 -7.52 1.72 -9.74
C THR A 142 -7.35 0.54 -8.79
N ILE A 143 -6.75 0.78 -7.62
CA ILE A 143 -6.52 -0.28 -6.64
C ILE A 143 -7.77 -0.46 -5.79
N ARG A 144 -8.30 -1.69 -5.75
CA ARG A 144 -9.36 -2.10 -4.84
C ARG A 144 -8.76 -2.66 -3.55
N PRO A 145 -9.42 -2.47 -2.39
CA PRO A 145 -9.00 -3.11 -1.15
C PRO A 145 -9.06 -4.63 -1.29
N SER A 146 -8.22 -5.33 -0.54
CA SER A 146 -8.07 -6.79 -0.61
C SER A 146 -9.36 -7.57 -0.30
N SER A 147 -10.30 -6.96 0.43
CA SER A 147 -11.63 -7.51 0.75
C SER A 147 -12.68 -7.31 -0.35
N ASP A 148 -12.45 -6.41 -1.30
CA ASP A 148 -13.41 -6.06 -2.35
C ASP A 148 -13.24 -6.99 -3.56
N THR A 149 -14.30 -7.70 -3.95
CA THR A 149 -14.28 -8.71 -5.03
C THR A 149 -14.66 -8.15 -6.40
N SER A 150 -14.82 -6.83 -6.54
CA SER A 150 -15.22 -6.18 -7.81
C SER A 150 -14.06 -5.82 -8.74
N ALA A 151 -12.82 -6.16 -8.37
CA ALA A 151 -11.66 -5.89 -9.21
C ALA A 151 -11.65 -6.80 -10.43
N GLU A 152 -11.40 -6.21 -11.60
CA GLU A 152 -11.26 -6.94 -12.88
C GLU A 152 -10.14 -7.99 -12.81
N ASN A 153 -9.00 -7.63 -12.22
CA ASN A 153 -7.88 -8.54 -12.05
C ASN A 153 -7.42 -8.60 -10.59
N ILE A 154 -7.11 -9.81 -10.16
CA ILE A 154 -6.60 -10.10 -8.82
C ILE A 154 -5.16 -10.61 -8.98
N LEU A 155 -4.22 -10.06 -8.22
CA LEU A 155 -2.83 -10.51 -8.20
C LEU A 155 -2.55 -11.25 -6.90
N LYS A 156 -2.05 -12.47 -7.02
CA LYS A 156 -1.62 -13.31 -5.88
C LYS A 156 -0.13 -13.61 -5.99
N GLY A 157 0.64 -13.15 -5.01
CA GLY A 157 2.10 -13.21 -5.02
C GLY A 157 2.66 -14.34 -4.18
N TYR A 158 3.69 -15.00 -4.72
CA TYR A 158 4.48 -16.04 -4.08
C TYR A 158 5.94 -15.70 -4.23
N LEU A 159 6.66 -15.60 -3.11
CA LEU A 159 8.08 -15.26 -3.10
C LEU A 159 8.87 -16.31 -2.33
N SER A 160 10.09 -16.55 -2.78
CA SER A 160 11.09 -17.36 -2.08
C SER A 160 12.44 -16.66 -2.20
N ALA A 161 13.28 -16.76 -1.18
CA ALA A 161 14.64 -16.26 -1.21
C ALA A 161 15.59 -17.37 -0.74
N PHE A 162 16.74 -17.47 -1.39
CA PHE A 162 17.78 -18.44 -1.03
C PHE A 162 19.17 -17.88 -1.35
N ALA A 163 20.17 -18.36 -0.61
CA ALA A 163 21.56 -18.03 -0.88
C ALA A 163 22.08 -18.78 -2.12
N ASP A 164 22.72 -18.05 -3.02
CA ASP A 164 23.39 -18.53 -4.23
C ASP A 164 24.82 -17.98 -4.26
N GLY A 165 25.75 -18.74 -3.67
CA GLY A 165 27.15 -18.36 -3.56
C GLY A 165 27.37 -17.06 -2.76
N SER A 166 27.72 -15.98 -3.47
CA SER A 166 27.93 -14.65 -2.90
C SER A 166 26.71 -13.73 -2.97
N ASN A 167 25.59 -14.26 -3.41
CA ASN A 167 24.36 -13.52 -3.65
C ASN A 167 23.20 -14.16 -2.91
N ILE A 168 22.14 -13.39 -2.68
CA ILE A 168 20.81 -13.93 -2.39
C ILE A 168 19.96 -13.77 -3.63
N THR A 169 19.30 -14.84 -4.04
CA THR A 169 18.36 -14.84 -5.16
C THR A 169 16.94 -14.91 -4.61
N ILE A 170 16.12 -13.95 -5.02
CA ILE A 170 14.70 -13.86 -4.71
C ILE A 170 13.94 -14.27 -5.95
N VAL A 171 13.18 -15.36 -5.89
CA VAL A 171 12.28 -15.80 -6.95
C VAL A 171 10.88 -15.35 -6.59
N TYR A 172 10.19 -14.74 -7.54
CA TYR A 172 8.81 -14.27 -7.37
C TYR A 172 7.92 -14.79 -8.50
N VAL A 173 6.71 -15.17 -8.13
CA VAL A 173 5.66 -15.64 -9.03
C VAL A 173 4.37 -14.92 -8.67
N TRP A 174 3.69 -14.38 -9.69
CA TRP A 174 2.39 -13.74 -9.55
C TRP A 174 1.38 -14.46 -10.41
N ASP A 175 0.30 -14.91 -9.79
CA ASP A 175 -0.86 -15.37 -10.53
C ASP A 175 -1.80 -14.19 -10.76
N ILE A 176 -2.15 -13.94 -12.02
CA ILE A 176 -3.19 -13.00 -12.42
C ILE A 176 -4.48 -13.79 -12.55
N LEU A 177 -5.47 -13.43 -11.75
CA LEU A 177 -6.78 -14.08 -11.72
C LEU A 177 -7.87 -13.11 -12.17
N ASP A 178 -8.97 -13.65 -12.71
CA ASP A 178 -10.19 -12.89 -12.94
C ASP A 178 -10.97 -12.64 -11.64
N ALA A 179 -12.10 -11.95 -11.73
CA ALA A 179 -12.98 -11.68 -10.58
C ALA A 179 -13.56 -12.96 -9.93
N ASN A 180 -13.65 -14.07 -10.66
CA ASN A 180 -14.12 -15.37 -10.17
C ASN A 180 -12.99 -16.19 -9.51
N GLY A 181 -11.74 -15.71 -9.58
CA GLY A 181 -10.56 -16.43 -9.09
C GLY A 181 -9.99 -17.45 -10.08
N ALA A 182 -10.47 -17.48 -11.33
CA ALA A 182 -9.87 -18.29 -12.37
C ALA A 182 -8.54 -17.67 -12.80
N ARG A 183 -7.48 -18.48 -12.93
CA ARG A 183 -6.17 -17.98 -13.34
C ARG A 183 -6.17 -17.65 -14.83
N LEU A 184 -5.92 -16.39 -15.14
CA LEU A 184 -5.76 -15.88 -16.50
C LEU A 184 -4.33 -16.02 -16.99
N HIS A 185 -3.36 -15.73 -16.11
CA HIS A 185 -1.95 -15.70 -16.49
C HIS A 185 -1.02 -15.87 -15.28
N ARG A 186 0.26 -16.13 -15.55
CA ARG A 186 1.31 -16.22 -14.54
C ARG A 186 2.51 -15.39 -14.96
N LEU A 187 2.87 -14.42 -14.12
CA LEU A 187 4.12 -13.68 -14.22
C LEU A 187 5.14 -14.32 -13.29
N GLN A 188 6.40 -14.30 -13.69
CA GLN A 188 7.48 -14.80 -12.85
C GLN A 188 8.78 -14.08 -13.15
N GLY A 189 9.69 -14.11 -12.19
CA GLY A 189 11.03 -13.63 -12.37
C GLY A 189 11.88 -13.86 -11.14
N GLN A 190 13.10 -13.35 -11.21
CA GLN A 190 14.03 -13.37 -10.11
C GLN A 190 14.71 -12.01 -9.97
N GLU A 191 15.17 -11.73 -8.77
CA GLU A 191 16.01 -10.59 -8.44
C GLU A 191 17.18 -11.09 -7.59
N THR A 192 18.37 -10.61 -7.88
CA THR A 192 19.59 -11.05 -7.20
C THR A 192 20.24 -9.88 -6.50
N VAL A 193 20.53 -10.05 -5.21
CA VAL A 193 21.22 -9.04 -4.39
C VAL A 193 22.58 -9.55 -3.93
N PRO A 194 23.64 -8.72 -4.03
CA PRO A 194 24.96 -9.09 -3.53
C PRO A 194 24.93 -9.12 -2.00
N ALA A 195 24.90 -10.32 -1.42
CA ALA A 195 24.87 -10.53 0.02
C ALA A 195 25.18 -11.98 0.38
N ARG A 196 25.62 -12.19 1.63
CA ARG A 196 25.93 -13.52 2.17
C ARG A 196 25.28 -13.66 3.55
N GLY A 197 24.77 -14.85 3.85
CA GLY A 197 24.15 -15.12 5.14
C GLY A 197 23.41 -16.46 5.12
N SER A 198 23.15 -16.99 6.32
CA SER A 198 22.31 -18.17 6.51
C SER A 198 20.82 -17.85 6.36
N ASP A 199 20.39 -16.64 6.76
CA ASP A 199 19.04 -16.16 6.52
C ASP A 199 19.00 -15.31 5.23
N PRO A 200 18.32 -15.80 4.17
CA PRO A 200 18.30 -15.09 2.90
C PRO A 200 17.49 -13.79 2.99
N TRP A 201 16.46 -13.73 3.85
CA TRP A 201 15.58 -12.57 3.95
C TRP A 201 16.23 -11.37 4.64
N ALA A 202 17.12 -11.59 5.61
CA ALA A 202 17.85 -10.54 6.33
C ALA A 202 18.72 -9.66 5.41
N ALA A 203 19.16 -10.21 4.28
CA ALA A 203 19.98 -9.53 3.29
C ALA A 203 19.18 -8.76 2.22
N VAL A 204 17.86 -8.97 2.17
CA VAL A 204 17.01 -8.36 1.14
C VAL A 204 16.69 -6.91 1.52
N THR A 205 17.06 -5.98 0.65
CA THR A 205 16.84 -4.54 0.85
C THR A 205 15.48 -4.08 0.34
N ASP A 206 14.99 -2.95 0.87
CA ASP A 206 13.81 -2.26 0.33
C ASP A 206 13.93 -1.99 -1.18
N ALA A 207 15.13 -1.62 -1.63
CA ALA A 207 15.39 -1.32 -3.04
C ALA A 207 15.20 -2.55 -3.95
N ALA A 208 15.59 -3.74 -3.49
CA ALA A 208 15.36 -4.98 -4.23
C ALA A 208 13.85 -5.28 -4.34
N MET A 209 13.11 -5.12 -3.25
CA MET A 209 11.65 -5.28 -3.26
C MET A 209 10.95 -4.25 -4.15
N GLN A 210 11.44 -3.01 -4.17
CA GLN A 210 10.93 -1.97 -5.05
C GLN A 210 11.17 -2.32 -6.53
N LYS A 211 12.34 -2.84 -6.88
CA LYS A 211 12.64 -3.31 -8.24
C LYS A 211 11.73 -4.47 -8.66
N ILE A 212 11.48 -5.42 -7.77
CA ILE A 212 10.55 -6.54 -8.03
C ILE A 212 9.14 -6.01 -8.31
N ALA A 213 8.64 -5.05 -7.53
CA ALA A 213 7.34 -4.41 -7.78
C ALA A 213 7.30 -3.73 -9.15
N ALA A 214 8.33 -2.97 -9.51
CA ALA A 214 8.42 -2.27 -10.79
C ALA A 214 8.35 -3.23 -11.97
N LYS A 215 9.17 -4.28 -11.91
CA LYS A 215 9.18 -5.30 -12.94
C LYS A 215 7.83 -6.02 -13.02
N THR A 216 7.23 -6.37 -11.89
CA THR A 216 5.91 -7.02 -11.85
C THR A 216 4.83 -6.19 -12.54
N LEU A 217 4.75 -4.89 -12.26
CA LEU A 217 3.73 -4.03 -12.88
C LEU A 217 4.03 -3.70 -14.34
N ASN A 218 5.30 -3.66 -14.74
CA ASN A 218 5.66 -3.57 -16.15
C ASN A 218 5.20 -4.82 -16.91
N ASP A 219 5.53 -6.00 -16.39
CA ASP A 219 5.14 -7.29 -16.99
C ASP A 219 3.60 -7.43 -17.04
N TYR A 220 2.90 -7.01 -16.00
CA TYR A 220 1.43 -6.97 -15.96
C TYR A 220 0.84 -6.07 -17.05
N GLN A 221 1.38 -4.85 -17.24
CA GLN A 221 0.87 -3.95 -18.28
C GLN A 221 1.11 -4.50 -19.68
N SER A 222 2.28 -5.09 -19.93
CA SER A 222 2.59 -5.73 -21.20
C SER A 222 1.60 -6.85 -21.52
N TRP A 223 1.36 -7.76 -20.55
CA TRP A 223 0.35 -8.81 -20.69
C TRP A 223 -1.05 -8.23 -20.97
N LYS A 224 -1.45 -7.20 -20.22
CA LYS A 224 -2.76 -6.57 -20.38
C LYS A 224 -2.95 -5.93 -21.75
N GLN A 225 -1.90 -5.35 -22.33
CA GLN A 225 -1.94 -4.78 -23.67
C GLN A 225 -2.05 -5.88 -24.73
N SER A 226 -1.30 -6.98 -24.59
CA SER A 226 -1.39 -8.12 -25.50
C SER A 226 -2.75 -8.81 -25.47
N ASN A 227 -3.44 -8.82 -24.32
CA ASN A 227 -4.77 -9.44 -24.19
C ASN A 227 -5.93 -8.53 -24.63
N ARG A 228 -5.66 -7.33 -25.16
CA ARG A 228 -6.67 -6.40 -25.71
C ARG A 228 -6.75 -6.42 -27.24
N GLY A 229 -5.82 -7.10 -27.92
CA GLY A 229 -5.83 -7.32 -29.38
C GLY A 229 -6.30 -8.73 -29.70
#